data_AF-E2CQ10-F1
#
_entry.id   AF-E2CQ10-F1
#
_cell.length_a   1.000
_cell.length_b   1.000
_cell.length_c   1.000
_cell.angle_alpha   90.00
_cell.angle_beta   90.00
_cell.angle_gamma   90.00
#
_symmetry.space_group_name_H-M   'P 1'
#
loop_
_entity.id
_entity.type
_entity.pdbx_description
1 polymer ?
#
loop_
_entity_poly.entity_id
_entity_poly.type
_entity_poly.pdbx_seq_one_letter_code
_entity_poly.pdbx_strand_id
1 'polypeptide(L)'
;MTEEQLSLWDYDSEAAIDALWEPRDIWLNLSEERVPRFSEDGRVEYKSVRRVNRSGLSEYYSMFSNTSSGGVLVYGVADNGLIEGVLRQRLMDKLV
;
A
#
# COMPACT_ATOMS: atom_id res chain seq x y z
N MET A 1 -21.73 29.24 21.91
CA MET A 1 -21.45 28.14 20.97
C MET A 1 -20.89 27.02 21.82
N THR A 2 -21.63 25.92 21.95
CA THR A 2 -21.27 24.77 22.79
C THR A 2 -20.19 23.94 22.08
N GLU A 3 -19.30 23.32 22.86
CA GLU A 3 -18.14 22.53 22.40
C GLU A 3 -18.50 21.43 21.38
N GLU A 4 -19.76 21.01 21.32
CA GLU A 4 -20.31 20.04 20.37
C GLU A 4 -20.15 20.47 18.89
N GLN A 5 -20.11 21.77 18.58
CA GLN A 5 -19.99 22.21 17.18
C GLN A 5 -18.56 22.09 16.62
N LEU A 6 -17.55 21.90 17.47
CA LEU A 6 -16.16 21.66 17.08
C LEU A 6 -15.87 20.16 16.82
N SER A 7 -16.71 19.25 17.32
CA SER A 7 -16.55 17.79 17.12
C SER A 7 -17.08 17.29 15.76
N LEU A 8 -17.69 18.16 14.95
CA LEU A 8 -18.24 17.80 13.63
C LEU A 8 -17.15 17.68 12.55
N TRP A 9 -15.93 18.12 12.86
CA TRP A 9 -14.77 18.06 11.97
C TRP A 9 -13.74 17.08 12.54
N ASP A 10 -14.08 15.80 12.62
CA ASP A 10 -13.14 14.70 12.88
C ASP A 10 -12.16 14.48 11.68
N TYR A 11 -11.80 15.59 11.03
CA TYR A 11 -10.95 15.75 9.85
C TYR A 11 -9.49 15.41 10.16
N ASP A 12 -9.13 15.36 11.46
CA ASP A 12 -7.81 14.97 11.96
C ASP A 12 -7.72 13.47 12.30
N SER A 13 -8.68 12.64 11.87
CA SER A 13 -8.50 11.19 11.98
C SER A 13 -7.32 10.77 11.09
N GLU A 14 -6.40 9.97 11.63
CA GLU A 14 -5.21 9.53 10.90
C GLU A 14 -5.57 8.85 9.56
N ALA A 15 -6.74 8.21 9.47
CA ALA A 15 -7.23 7.61 8.23
C ALA A 15 -7.53 8.66 7.14
N ALA A 16 -8.04 9.84 7.51
CA ALA A 16 -8.24 10.95 6.58
C ALA A 16 -6.90 11.51 6.08
N ILE A 17 -5.89 11.56 6.96
CA ILE A 17 -4.52 11.97 6.59
C ILE A 17 -3.89 10.94 5.65
N ASP A 18 -3.99 9.65 5.97
CA ASP A 18 -3.46 8.56 5.13
C ASP A 18 -4.11 8.54 3.74
N ALA A 19 -5.39 8.90 3.64
CA ALA A 19 -6.08 9.00 2.35
C ALA A 19 -5.50 10.10 1.44
N LEU A 20 -4.90 11.15 2.00
CA LEU A 20 -4.26 12.24 1.27
C LEU A 20 -2.82 11.94 0.84
N TRP A 21 -2.26 10.79 1.23
CA TRP A 21 -0.88 10.45 0.90
C TRP A 21 -0.68 10.20 -0.60
N GLU A 22 0.37 10.79 -1.16
CA GLU A 22 0.81 10.41 -2.49
C GLU A 22 1.54 9.06 -2.44
N PRO A 23 1.68 8.32 -3.56
CA PRO A 23 2.45 7.07 -3.61
C PRO A 23 3.84 7.17 -2.97
N ARG A 24 4.50 8.32 -3.07
CA ARG A 24 5.79 8.57 -2.41
C ARG A 24 5.68 8.58 -0.87
N ASP A 25 4.63 9.18 -0.32
CA ASP A 25 4.42 9.25 1.12
C ASP A 25 4.08 7.87 1.67
N ILE A 26 3.28 7.09 0.92
CA ILE A 26 3.02 5.69 1.22
C ILE A 26 4.35 4.92 1.25
N TRP A 27 5.19 5.04 0.22
CA TRP A 27 6.49 4.36 0.18
C TRP A 27 7.37 4.66 1.40
N LEU A 28 7.37 5.91 1.88
CA LEU A 28 8.22 6.35 2.98
C LEU A 28 7.67 6.00 4.36
N ASN A 29 6.35 5.97 4.53
CA ASN A 29 5.69 5.93 5.84
C ASN A 29 4.81 4.70 6.07
N LEU A 30 4.74 3.78 5.12
CA LEU A 30 3.98 2.54 5.26
C LEU A 30 4.55 1.70 6.41
N SER A 31 3.67 1.30 7.31
CA SER A 31 3.95 0.43 8.45
C SER A 31 2.94 -0.71 8.49
N GLU A 32 3.23 -1.75 9.28
CA GLU A 32 2.33 -2.88 9.51
C GLU A 32 0.92 -2.43 9.95
N GLU A 33 0.84 -1.44 10.85
CA GLU A 33 -0.44 -0.89 11.34
C GLU A 33 -1.25 -0.17 10.24
N ARG A 34 -0.57 0.36 9.22
CA ARG A 34 -1.20 1.11 8.12
C ARG A 34 -1.54 0.24 6.91
N VAL A 35 -1.00 -0.97 6.80
CA VAL A 35 -1.28 -1.90 5.68
C VAL A 35 -2.80 -2.08 5.45
N PRO A 36 -3.64 -2.32 6.47
CA PRO A 36 -5.07 -2.51 6.27
C PRO A 36 -5.78 -1.26 5.74
N ARG A 37 -5.22 -0.06 5.94
CA ARG A 37 -5.83 1.21 5.50
C ARG A 37 -5.72 1.42 3.99
N PHE A 38 -4.84 0.69 3.31
CA PHE A 38 -4.62 0.77 1.86
C PHE A 38 -5.05 -0.50 1.10
N SER A 39 -5.91 -1.35 1.68
CA SER A 39 -6.29 -2.64 1.07
C SER A 39 -7.06 -2.54 -0.26
N GLU A 40 -7.78 -1.44 -0.47
CA GLU A 40 -8.56 -1.17 -1.69
C GLU A 40 -8.07 0.10 -2.40
N ASP A 41 -6.81 0.47 -2.19
CA ASP A 41 -6.25 1.70 -2.70
C ASP A 41 -5.56 1.48 -4.05
N GLY A 42 -6.01 2.16 -5.11
CA GLY A 42 -5.41 2.04 -6.45
C GLY A 42 -3.95 2.53 -6.55
N ARG A 43 -3.43 3.20 -5.50
CA ARG A 43 -2.03 3.61 -5.39
C ARG A 43 -1.13 2.49 -4.89
N VAL A 44 -1.68 1.43 -4.29
CA VAL A 44 -0.93 0.36 -3.62
C VAL A 44 -1.38 -1.00 -4.10
N GLU A 45 -0.43 -1.85 -4.44
CA GLU A 45 -0.72 -3.23 -4.82
C GLU A 45 0.03 -4.20 -3.88
N TYR A 46 -0.71 -5.10 -3.23
CA TYR A 46 -0.14 -6.13 -2.34
C TYR A 46 0.12 -7.45 -3.08
N LYS A 47 1.30 -8.02 -2.86
CA LYS A 47 1.68 -9.33 -3.42
C LYS A 47 2.22 -10.29 -2.38
N SER A 48 1.54 -11.44 -2.28
CA SER A 48 1.98 -12.58 -1.50
C SER A 48 3.30 -13.14 -2.01
N VAL A 49 4.18 -13.52 -1.09
CA VAL A 49 5.44 -14.24 -1.39
C VAL A 49 5.22 -15.66 -1.87
N ARG A 50 4.05 -16.24 -1.58
CA ARG A 50 3.70 -17.60 -1.99
C ARG A 50 3.38 -17.65 -3.49
N ARG A 51 2.80 -16.58 -4.04
CA ARG A 51 2.32 -16.47 -5.43
C ARG A 51 3.02 -15.33 -6.19
N VAL A 52 4.35 -15.33 -6.21
CA VAL A 52 5.09 -14.38 -7.06
C VAL A 52 4.90 -14.78 -8.52
N ASN A 53 4.06 -14.03 -9.23
CA ASN A 53 3.91 -14.16 -10.67
C ASN A 53 4.81 -13.14 -11.39
N ARG A 54 5.93 -13.61 -11.95
CA ARG A 54 6.84 -12.74 -12.71
C ARG A 54 6.21 -12.13 -13.96
N SER A 55 5.29 -12.81 -14.64
CA SER A 55 4.65 -12.20 -15.81
C SER A 55 3.65 -11.13 -15.42
N GLY A 56 3.05 -11.23 -14.23
CA GLY A 56 2.19 -10.19 -13.67
C GLY A 56 2.96 -8.92 -13.29
N LEU A 57 4.27 -9.02 -12.98
CA LEU A 57 5.07 -7.86 -12.62
C LEU A 57 5.13 -6.80 -13.72
N SER A 58 5.28 -7.20 -14.98
CA SER A 58 5.34 -6.25 -16.09
C SER A 58 4.02 -5.50 -16.26
N GLU A 59 2.90 -6.13 -15.92
CA GLU A 59 1.58 -5.49 -15.94
C GLU A 59 1.49 -4.40 -14.87
N TYR A 60 1.88 -4.68 -13.63
CA TYR A 60 1.88 -3.68 -12.56
C TYR A 60 2.86 -2.54 -12.80
N TYR A 61 4.07 -2.85 -13.30
CA TYR A 61 5.03 -1.80 -13.68
C TYR A 61 4.50 -0.94 -14.83
N SER A 62 3.84 -1.54 -15.82
CA SER A 62 3.20 -0.81 -16.90
C SER A 62 2.01 0.02 -16.42
N MET A 63 1.19 -0.49 -15.50
CA MET A 63 0.08 0.26 -14.94
C MET A 63 0.58 1.50 -14.20
N PHE A 64 1.51 1.33 -13.27
CA PHE A 64 2.02 2.44 -12.48
C PHE A 64 2.86 3.44 -13.28
N SER A 65 3.60 3.01 -14.30
CA SER A 65 4.37 3.96 -15.14
C SER A 65 3.48 4.92 -15.94
N ASN A 66 2.23 4.54 -16.21
CA ASN A 66 1.25 5.38 -16.90
C ASN A 66 0.45 6.30 -15.96
N THR A 67 0.57 6.13 -14.64
CA THR A 67 -0.07 7.00 -13.63
C THR A 67 0.86 8.16 -13.30
N SER A 68 0.35 9.39 -13.22
CA SER A 68 1.16 10.61 -13.02
C SER A 68 2.03 10.58 -11.77
N SER A 69 1.56 9.97 -10.68
CA SER A 69 2.29 9.82 -9.42
C SER A 69 2.93 8.43 -9.22
N GLY A 70 2.77 7.52 -10.19
CA GLY A 70 3.19 6.13 -10.04
C GLY A 70 2.26 5.32 -9.13
N GLY A 71 2.85 4.34 -8.45
CA GLY A 71 2.20 3.49 -7.45
C GLY A 71 3.23 2.67 -6.68
N VAL A 72 2.80 2.03 -5.60
CA VAL A 72 3.65 1.25 -4.70
C VAL A 72 3.29 -0.21 -4.78
N LEU A 73 4.26 -1.06 -5.13
CA LEU A 73 4.12 -2.51 -5.10
C LEU A 73 4.76 -3.05 -3.82
N VAL A 74 3.97 -3.69 -2.96
CA VAL A 74 4.41 -4.19 -1.66
C VAL A 74 4.42 -5.71 -1.68
N TYR A 75 5.62 -6.28 -1.50
CA TYR A 75 5.81 -7.73 -1.43
C TYR A 75 5.81 -8.25 0.00
N GLY A 76 5.21 -9.42 0.19
CA GLY A 76 5.10 -10.04 1.51
C GLY A 76 3.82 -9.68 2.26
N VAL A 77 2.82 -9.16 1.56
CA VAL A 77 1.47 -8.94 2.08
C VAL A 77 0.49 -9.65 1.15
N ALA A 78 -0.37 -10.50 1.71
CA ALA A 78 -1.40 -11.18 0.95
C ALA A 78 -2.55 -10.22 0.59
N ASP A 79 -3.39 -10.64 -0.35
CA ASP A 79 -4.57 -9.89 -0.81
C ASP A 79 -5.56 -9.55 0.33
N ASN A 80 -5.63 -10.39 1.35
CA ASN A 80 -6.43 -10.16 2.55
C ASN A 80 -5.75 -9.28 3.62
N GLY A 81 -4.61 -8.66 3.31
CA GLY A 81 -3.84 -7.83 4.23
C GLY A 81 -2.97 -8.60 5.23
N LEU A 82 -2.93 -9.94 5.16
CA LEU A 82 -2.05 -10.74 6.01
C LEU A 82 -0.59 -10.48 5.65
N ILE A 83 0.19 -10.03 6.64
CA ILE A 83 1.64 -9.81 6.48
C ILE A 83 2.34 -11.17 6.56
N GLU A 84 2.86 -11.62 5.42
CA GLU A 84 3.63 -12.87 5.27
C GLU A 84 5.15 -12.65 5.41
N GLY A 85 5.60 -11.41 5.22
CA GLY A 85 7.01 -11.03 5.19
C GLY A 85 7.74 -11.52 3.94
N VAL A 86 9.02 -11.16 3.83
CA VAL A 86 9.89 -11.56 2.71
C VAL A 86 11.19 -12.13 3.26
N LEU A 87 11.48 -13.41 2.99
CA LEU A 87 12.81 -13.96 3.21
C LEU A 87 13.74 -13.45 2.09
N ARG A 88 14.76 -12.68 2.47
CA ARG A 88 15.71 -11.99 1.57
C ARG A 88 16.22 -12.87 0.41
N GLN A 89 16.48 -14.15 0.67
CA GLN A 89 17.02 -15.08 -0.32
C GLN A 89 15.94 -15.62 -1.28
N ARG A 90 14.76 -15.97 -0.76
CA ARG A 90 13.65 -16.51 -1.57
C ARG A 90 13.03 -15.51 -2.53
N LEU A 91 13.08 -14.21 -2.22
CA LEU A 91 12.59 -13.19 -3.15
C LEU A 91 13.50 -13.09 -4.38
N MET A 92 14.81 -13.09 -4.17
CA MET A 92 15.79 -12.99 -5.26
C MET A 92 15.74 -14.21 -6.18
N ASP A 93 15.63 -15.42 -5.64
CA ASP A 93 15.44 -16.65 -6.44
C ASP A 93 14.15 -16.61 -7.29
N LYS A 94 13.13 -15.92 -6.79
CA LYS A 94 11.85 -15.76 -7.50
C LYS A 94 11.79 -14.55 -8.43
N LEU A 95 12.80 -13.67 -8.45
CA LEU A 95 12.86 -12.49 -9.31
C LEU A 95 13.98 -12.52 -10.37
N VAL A 96 15.09 -13.24 -10.12
CA VAL A 96 16.23 -13.42 -11.06
C VAL A 96 16.09 -14.65 -11.94
#